data_AF-A0A316T8C0-F1
#
_entry.id   AF-A0A316T8C0-F1
#
_cell.length_a   1.000
_cell.length_b   1.000
_cell.length_c   1.000
_cell.angle_alpha   90.00
_cell.angle_beta   90.00
_cell.angle_gamma   90.00
#
_symmetry.space_group_name_H-M   'P 1'
#
loop_
_entity.id
_entity.type
_entity.pdbx_description
1 polymer ?
#
loop_
_entity_poly.entity_id
_entity_poly.type
_entity_poly.pdbx_seq_one_letter_code
_entity_poly.pdbx_strand_id
1 'polypeptide(L)'
;MKTLKYQLFSSVILIICILLMFLSWFGGSRGVQEISGTIVLYHPVTIIGILITLIGIWFENRRFAMVCGILGPCLLLIMELFYFFTWHIETITGEFSLGISFSLAYPEFYFGFGVTLALLVANLMRIRKCFYQK
;
A
#
# COMPACT_ATOMS: atom_id res chain seq x y z
N MET A 1 21.84 -17.20 3.23
CA MET A 1 20.56 -17.89 2.93
C MET A 1 19.34 -17.39 3.73
N LYS A 2 19.48 -16.93 4.98
CA LYS A 2 18.32 -16.43 5.78
C LYS A 2 17.66 -15.16 5.20
N THR A 3 18.41 -14.26 4.55
CA THR A 3 17.91 -13.00 3.97
C THR A 3 17.04 -13.20 2.72
N LEU A 4 17.43 -14.09 1.81
CA LEU A 4 16.73 -14.32 0.54
C LEU A 4 15.26 -14.74 0.74
N LYS A 5 14.98 -15.59 1.73
CA LYS A 5 13.61 -16.02 2.05
C LYS A 5 12.70 -14.84 2.41
N TYR A 6 13.20 -13.87 3.19
CA TYR A 6 12.43 -12.67 3.54
C TYR A 6 12.28 -11.72 2.35
N GLN A 7 13.30 -11.62 1.50
CA GLN A 7 13.23 -10.77 0.30
C GLN A 7 12.18 -11.28 -0.68
N LEU A 8 12.15 -12.59 -0.92
CA LEU A 8 11.12 -13.23 -1.74
C LEU A 8 9.74 -13.06 -1.11
N PHE A 9 9.60 -13.29 0.20
CA PHE A 9 8.33 -13.12 0.89
C PHE A 9 7.78 -11.68 0.79
N SER A 10 8.58 -10.66 1.10
CA SER A 10 8.17 -9.25 0.96
C SER A 10 7.87 -8.89 -0.50
N SER A 11 8.59 -9.47 -1.47
CA SER A 11 8.34 -9.25 -2.90
C SER A 11 6.99 -9.83 -3.33
N VAL A 12 6.64 -11.02 -2.83
CA VAL A 12 5.33 -11.65 -3.09
C VAL A 12 4.21 -10.81 -2.49
N ILE A 13 4.36 -10.31 -1.26
CA ILE A 13 3.37 -9.42 -0.65
C ILE A 13 3.21 -8.14 -1.48
N LEU A 14 4.32 -7.52 -1.93
CA LEU A 14 4.26 -6.33 -2.78
C LEU A 14 3.53 -6.60 -4.11
N ILE A 15 3.74 -7.75 -4.74
CA ILE A 15 3.01 -8.15 -5.94
C ILE A 15 1.51 -8.27 -5.63
N ILE A 16 1.15 -8.89 -4.50
CA ILE A 16 -0.25 -8.98 -4.06
C ILE A 16 -0.85 -7.60 -3.83
N CYS A 17 -0.14 -6.66 -3.18
CA CYS A 17 -0.58 -5.26 -3.04
C CYS A 17 -0.94 -4.65 -4.39
N ILE A 18 -0.04 -4.77 -5.37
CA ILE A 18 -0.25 -4.21 -6.72
C ILE A 18 -1.44 -4.89 -7.41
N LEU A 19 -1.59 -6.21 -7.30
CA LEU A 19 -2.72 -6.93 -7.88
C LEU A 19 -4.05 -6.49 -7.26
N LEU A 20 -4.11 -6.29 -5.95
CA LEU A 20 -5.32 -5.82 -5.27
C LEU A 20 -5.72 -4.40 -5.68
N MET A 21 -4.78 -3.56 -6.11
CA MET A 21 -5.09 -2.24 -6.68
C MET A 21 -5.86 -2.32 -8.00
N PHE A 22 -5.84 -3.44 -8.73
CA PHE A 22 -6.66 -3.59 -9.94
C PHE A 22 -8.15 -3.81 -9.65
N LEU A 23 -8.52 -4.15 -8.41
CA LEU A 23 -9.90 -4.38 -8.01
C LEU A 23 -10.68 -3.07 -7.84
N SER A 24 -12.01 -3.15 -7.84
CA SER A 24 -12.90 -2.04 -7.50
C SER A 24 -12.74 -1.70 -6.02
N TRP A 25 -12.38 -0.46 -5.70
CA TRP A 25 -12.13 -0.02 -4.31
C TRP A 25 -13.26 0.86 -3.78
N PHE A 26 -13.88 1.66 -4.64
CA PHE A 26 -14.91 2.62 -4.24
C PHE A 26 -16.13 2.58 -5.16
N GLY A 27 -17.33 2.86 -4.62
CA GLY A 27 -18.56 3.11 -5.37
C GLY A 27 -19.60 1.98 -5.36
N GLY A 28 -20.37 1.92 -6.45
CA GLY A 28 -21.33 0.90 -6.88
C GLY A 28 -22.44 0.41 -5.93
N SER A 29 -22.66 1.09 -4.79
CA SER A 29 -23.98 1.13 -4.17
C SER A 29 -24.61 2.51 -4.39
N ARG A 30 -25.89 2.55 -4.82
CA ARG A 30 -26.70 3.76 -5.03
C ARG A 30 -26.42 4.61 -6.29
N GLY A 31 -25.98 3.99 -7.38
CA GLY A 31 -25.90 4.66 -8.70
C GLY A 31 -24.65 5.50 -8.94
N VAL A 32 -23.65 5.40 -8.06
CA VAL A 32 -22.32 5.99 -8.26
C VAL A 32 -21.45 5.06 -9.10
N GLN A 33 -20.70 5.63 -10.05
CA GLN A 33 -19.72 4.91 -10.86
C GLN A 33 -18.67 4.18 -10.00
N GLU A 34 -18.37 2.93 -10.35
CA GLU A 34 -17.31 2.15 -9.68
C GLU A 34 -15.93 2.72 -10.02
N ILE A 35 -15.10 2.88 -9.00
CA ILE A 35 -13.73 3.37 -9.11
C ILE A 35 -12.79 2.25 -8.67
N SER A 36 -11.90 1.87 -9.58
CA SER A 36 -10.82 0.91 -9.32
C SER A 36 -9.71 1.54 -8.48
N GLY A 37 -9.07 0.74 -7.64
CA GLY A 37 -7.86 1.11 -6.89
C GLY A 37 -6.69 1.54 -7.78
N THR A 38 -6.76 1.31 -9.09
CA THR A 38 -5.77 1.77 -10.06
C THR A 38 -5.59 3.28 -10.03
N ILE A 39 -6.58 4.04 -9.58
CA ILE A 39 -6.44 5.48 -9.34
C ILE A 39 -5.27 5.79 -8.39
N VAL A 40 -5.06 4.95 -7.37
CA VAL A 40 -3.92 5.06 -6.45
C VAL A 40 -2.62 4.68 -7.16
N LEU A 41 -2.65 3.65 -8.00
CA LEU A 41 -1.47 3.17 -8.75
C LEU A 41 -0.94 4.21 -9.75
N TYR A 42 -1.83 4.96 -10.40
CA TYR A 42 -1.45 6.02 -11.35
C TYR A 42 -0.88 7.27 -10.67
N HIS A 43 -1.03 7.39 -9.35
CA HIS A 43 -0.48 8.53 -8.62
C HIS A 43 1.06 8.42 -8.54
N PRO A 44 1.82 9.48 -8.88
CA PRO A 44 3.28 9.42 -8.98
C PRO A 44 3.95 9.04 -7.65
N VAL A 45 3.37 9.44 -6.52
CA VAL A 45 3.90 9.08 -5.19
C VAL A 45 3.76 7.58 -4.93
N THR A 46 2.71 6.93 -5.42
CA THR A 46 2.54 5.48 -5.30
C THR A 46 3.60 4.74 -6.11
N ILE A 47 3.85 5.18 -7.35
CA ILE A 47 4.91 4.62 -8.21
C ILE A 47 6.27 4.75 -7.53
N ILE A 48 6.58 5.93 -6.99
CA ILE A 48 7.81 6.17 -6.21
C ILE A 48 7.85 5.27 -4.97
N GLY A 49 6.74 5.12 -4.26
CA GLY A 49 6.61 4.24 -3.10
C GLY A 49 6.91 2.77 -3.44
N ILE A 50 6.42 2.27 -4.57
CA ILE A 50 6.71 0.92 -5.08
C ILE A 50 8.21 0.78 -5.37
N LEU A 51 8.81 1.72 -6.09
CA LEU A 51 10.24 1.69 -6.42
C LEU A 51 11.13 1.71 -5.17
N ILE A 52 10.83 2.61 -4.22
CA ILE A 52 11.54 2.67 -2.94
C ILE A 52 11.36 1.36 -2.16
N THR A 53 10.18 0.76 -2.18
CA THR A 53 9.94 -0.54 -1.52
C THR A 53 10.77 -1.66 -2.16
N LEU A 54 10.83 -1.73 -3.49
CA LEU A 54 11.66 -2.70 -4.22
C LEU A 54 13.14 -2.55 -3.87
N ILE A 55 13.65 -1.32 -3.86
CA ILE A 55 15.01 -1.00 -3.41
C ILE A 55 15.18 -1.47 -1.95
N GLY A 56 14.25 -1.12 -1.07
CA GLY A 56 14.28 -1.54 0.34
C GLY A 56 14.37 -3.05 0.52
N ILE A 57 13.69 -3.83 -0.31
CA ILE A 57 13.70 -5.29 -0.26
C ILE A 57 15.06 -5.85 -0.74
N TRP A 58 15.55 -5.40 -1.90
CA TRP A 58 16.65 -6.07 -2.60
C TRP A 58 18.05 -5.49 -2.32
N PHE A 59 18.15 -4.25 -1.84
CA PHE A 59 19.45 -3.60 -1.66
C PHE A 59 20.25 -4.20 -0.49
N GLU A 60 21.56 -4.37 -0.68
CA GLU A 60 22.45 -5.01 0.31
C GLU A 60 22.85 -4.06 1.45
N ASN A 61 22.95 -2.76 1.18
CA ASN A 61 23.31 -1.79 2.20
C ASN A 61 22.20 -1.71 3.25
N ARG A 62 22.48 -2.29 4.42
CA ARG A 62 21.51 -2.47 5.50
C ARG A 62 20.85 -1.20 6.01
N ARG A 63 21.59 -0.08 6.14
CA ARG A 63 20.99 1.18 6.62
C ARG A 63 20.05 1.74 5.57
N PHE A 64 20.48 1.72 4.32
CA PHE A 64 19.68 2.20 3.20
C PHE A 64 18.44 1.34 2.97
N ALA A 65 18.60 0.01 2.94
CA ALA A 65 17.51 -0.96 2.80
C ALA A 65 16.47 -0.87 3.92
N MET A 66 16.89 -0.48 5.12
CA MET A 66 15.99 -0.23 6.25
C MET A 66 15.13 1.01 6.04
N VAL A 67 15.77 2.15 5.70
CA VAL A 67 15.06 3.40 5.45
C VAL A 67 14.07 3.22 4.30
N CYS A 68 14.52 2.67 3.17
CA CYS A 68 13.67 2.40 2.01
C CYS A 68 12.56 1.38 2.32
N GLY A 69 12.86 0.32 3.08
CA GLY A 69 11.90 -0.71 3.45
C GLY A 69 10.76 -0.24 4.38
N ILE A 70 10.92 0.91 5.03
CA ILE A 70 9.88 1.58 5.83
C ILE A 70 9.24 2.70 5.00
N LEU A 71 10.04 3.57 4.40
CA LEU A 71 9.57 4.74 3.67
C LEU A 71 8.66 4.36 2.51
N GLY A 72 9.03 3.34 1.72
CA GLY A 72 8.25 2.89 0.57
C GLY A 72 6.83 2.46 0.96
N PRO A 73 6.65 1.48 1.86
CA PRO A 73 5.31 1.07 2.31
C PRO A 73 4.53 2.19 3.01
N CYS A 74 5.19 3.09 3.75
CA CYS A 74 4.52 4.26 4.32
C CYS A 74 3.93 5.18 3.24
N LEU A 75 4.66 5.43 2.14
CA LEU A 75 4.15 6.22 1.02
C LEU A 75 2.92 5.56 0.37
N LEU A 76 2.91 4.22 0.27
CA LEU A 76 1.75 3.48 -0.24
C LEU A 76 0.53 3.67 0.68
N LEU A 77 0.69 3.44 1.99
CA LEU A 77 -0.39 3.60 2.98
C LEU A 77 -0.96 5.04 2.98
N ILE A 78 -0.08 6.04 2.88
CA ILE A 78 -0.51 7.45 2.82
C ILE A 78 -1.37 7.68 1.58
N MET A 79 -0.99 7.14 0.42
CA MET A 79 -1.75 7.31 -0.82
C MET A 79 -3.07 6.53 -0.80
N GLU A 80 -3.09 5.31 -0.28
CA GLU A 80 -4.32 4.53 -0.10
C GLU A 80 -5.31 5.27 0.81
N LEU A 81 -4.84 5.83 1.93
CA LEU A 81 -5.68 6.63 2.83
C LEU A 81 -6.12 7.95 2.20
N PHE A 82 -5.23 8.62 1.48
CA PHE A 82 -5.55 9.87 0.79
C PHE A 82 -6.74 9.66 -0.15
N TYR A 83 -6.65 8.67 -1.05
CA TYR A 83 -7.74 8.39 -1.99
C TYR A 83 -9.00 7.89 -1.27
N PHE A 84 -8.89 7.06 -0.23
CA PHE A 84 -10.05 6.66 0.58
C PHE A 84 -10.82 7.86 1.17
N PHE A 85 -10.10 8.92 1.55
CA PHE A 85 -10.70 10.12 2.13
C PHE A 85 -11.20 11.14 1.10
N THR A 86 -10.67 11.15 -0.12
CA THR A 86 -10.91 12.23 -1.08
C THR A 86 -11.68 11.82 -2.33
N TRP A 87 -11.76 10.53 -2.65
CA TRP A 87 -12.37 10.06 -3.91
C TRP A 87 -13.81 10.56 -4.10
N HIS A 88 -14.60 10.60 -3.02
CA HIS A 88 -16.01 10.99 -3.06
C HIS A 88 -16.21 12.50 -3.14
N ILE A 89 -15.19 13.29 -2.78
CA ILE A 89 -15.24 14.76 -2.86
C ILE A 89 -15.30 15.16 -4.34
N GLU A 90 -14.43 14.59 -5.17
CA GLU A 90 -14.34 14.94 -6.59
C GLU A 90 -15.45 14.32 -7.44
N THR A 91 -16.07 13.24 -6.97
CA THR A 91 -16.99 12.42 -7.79
C THR A 91 -18.45 12.46 -7.35
N ILE A 92 -18.76 12.72 -6.06
CA ILE A 92 -20.13 12.63 -5.54
C ILE A 92 -20.55 13.91 -4.80
N THR A 93 -19.84 14.27 -3.72
CA THR A 93 -20.38 15.19 -2.71
C THR A 93 -19.86 16.61 -2.80
N GLY A 94 -18.66 16.83 -3.33
CA GLY A 94 -17.96 18.11 -3.20
C GLY A 94 -17.47 18.43 -1.78
N GLU A 95 -17.72 17.54 -0.81
CA GLU A 95 -17.40 17.76 0.61
C GLU A 95 -16.81 16.52 1.28
N PHE A 96 -15.90 16.74 2.23
CA PHE A 96 -15.28 15.68 3.02
C PHE A 96 -16.30 15.03 3.97
N SER A 97 -16.35 13.69 3.98
CA SER A 97 -17.25 12.93 4.85
C SER A 97 -16.72 11.52 5.07
N LEU A 98 -16.29 11.24 6.30
CA LEU A 98 -15.83 9.91 6.69
C LEU A 98 -16.93 8.86 6.57
N GLY A 99 -18.17 9.22 6.92
CA GLY A 99 -19.30 8.30 6.81
C GLY A 99 -19.48 7.79 5.38
N ILE A 100 -19.28 8.67 4.40
CA ILE A 100 -19.39 8.32 2.98
C ILE A 100 -18.21 7.43 2.55
N SER A 101 -16.97 7.80 2.91
CA SER A 101 -15.78 6.98 2.65
C SER A 101 -15.96 5.53 3.11
N PHE A 102 -16.49 5.31 4.32
CA PHE A 102 -16.75 3.96 4.82
C PHE A 102 -17.96 3.28 4.16
N SER A 103 -19.05 4.03 3.90
CA SER A 103 -20.28 3.44 3.35
C SER A 103 -20.16 2.98 1.90
N LEU A 104 -19.25 3.60 1.15
CA LEU A 104 -19.07 3.39 -0.29
C LEU A 104 -17.70 2.77 -0.62
N ALA A 105 -16.91 2.38 0.37
CA ALA A 105 -15.71 1.58 0.13
C ALA A 105 -16.06 0.10 0.06
N TYR A 106 -15.52 -0.56 -0.94
CA TYR A 106 -15.65 -1.99 -1.13
C TYR A 106 -14.73 -2.77 -0.16
N PRO A 107 -15.09 -3.99 0.24
CA PRO A 107 -14.23 -4.89 1.02
C PRO A 107 -12.79 -5.01 0.50
N GLU A 108 -12.63 -4.99 -0.82
CA GLU A 108 -11.39 -5.08 -1.58
C GLU A 108 -10.39 -3.99 -1.20
N PHE A 109 -10.86 -2.76 -0.92
CA PHE A 109 -10.00 -1.69 -0.42
C PHE A 109 -9.37 -2.07 0.93
N TYR A 110 -10.17 -2.58 1.88
CA TYR A 110 -9.67 -2.96 3.20
C TYR A 110 -8.70 -4.13 3.14
N PHE A 111 -8.94 -5.09 2.23
CA PHE A 111 -7.97 -6.14 1.93
C PHE A 111 -6.67 -5.57 1.36
N GLY A 112 -6.75 -4.69 0.36
CA GLY A 112 -5.59 -3.99 -0.22
C GLY A 112 -4.76 -3.28 0.84
N PHE A 113 -5.40 -2.40 1.61
CA PHE A 113 -4.79 -1.66 2.71
C PHE A 113 -4.19 -2.57 3.78
N GLY A 114 -4.90 -3.65 4.14
CA GLY A 114 -4.41 -4.64 5.10
C GLY A 114 -3.15 -5.37 4.63
N VAL A 115 -3.05 -5.70 3.34
CA VAL A 115 -1.85 -6.32 2.77
C VAL A 115 -0.69 -5.32 2.72
N THR A 116 -0.93 -4.05 2.39
CA THR A 116 0.09 -2.99 2.43
C THR A 116 0.60 -2.77 3.86
N LEU A 117 -0.27 -2.83 4.87
CA LEU A 117 0.14 -2.79 6.28
C LEU A 117 0.97 -4.02 6.66
N ALA A 118 0.57 -5.22 6.20
CA ALA A 118 1.34 -6.43 6.43
C ALA A 118 2.73 -6.38 5.78
N LEU A 119 2.87 -5.73 4.62
CA LEU A 119 4.16 -5.48 3.96
C LEU A 119 5.09 -4.62 4.83
N LEU A 120 4.57 -3.52 5.40
CA LEU A 120 5.32 -2.67 6.32
C LEU A 120 5.78 -3.47 7.55
N VAL A 121 4.88 -4.24 8.16
CA VAL A 121 5.19 -5.07 9.33
C VAL A 121 6.22 -6.15 8.98
N ALA A 122 6.11 -6.80 7.83
CA ALA A 122 7.10 -7.79 7.34
C ALA A 122 8.49 -7.16 7.19
N ASN A 123 8.57 -5.96 6.61
CA ASN A 123 9.83 -5.24 6.44
C ASN A 123 10.43 -4.82 7.80
N LEU A 124 9.62 -4.37 8.76
CA LEU A 124 10.04 -4.04 10.12
C LEU A 124 10.57 -5.29 10.87
N MET A 125 9.88 -6.42 10.76
CA MET A 125 10.32 -7.69 11.36
C MET A 125 11.66 -8.15 10.80
N ARG A 126 11.87 -8.00 9.48
CA ARG A 126 13.16 -8.28 8.82
C ARG A 126 14.28 -7.43 9.41
N ILE A 127 14.04 -6.13 9.55
CA ILE A 127 15.00 -5.16 10.12
C ILE A 127 15.39 -5.57 11.55
N ARG A 128 14.40 -5.87 12.41
CA ARG A 128 14.64 -6.29 13.80
C ARG A 128 15.53 -7.54 13.89
N LYS A 129 15.25 -8.58 13.09
CA LYS A 129 16.06 -9.81 13.09
C LYS A 129 17.51 -9.59 12.68
N CYS A 130 17.79 -8.65 11.78
CA CYS A 130 19.16 -8.28 11.44
C CYS A 130 19.91 -7.64 12.64
N PHE A 131 19.24 -6.94 13.56
CA PHE A 131 19.88 -6.27 14.72
C PHE A 131 20.26 -7.22 15.86
N TYR A 132 19.50 -8.31 16.05
CA TYR A 132 19.74 -9.27 17.13
C TYR A 132 20.76 -10.37 16.80
N GLN A 133 21.20 -10.50 15.54
CA GLN A 133 22.26 -11.45 15.16
C GLN A 133 23.68 -10.86 15.23
N LYS A 134 23.91 -9.90 16.13
CA LYS A 134 25.23 -9.27 16.32
C LYS A 134 25.98 -9.96 17.45
#